data_AF-A0AAW2C648-F1
#
_entry.id   AF-A0AAW2C648-F1
#
_cell.length_a   1.000
_cell.length_b   1.000
_cell.length_c   1.000
_cell.angle_alpha   90.00
_cell.angle_beta   90.00
_cell.angle_gamma   90.00
#
_symmetry.space_group_name_H-M   'P 1'
#
loop_
_entity.id
_entity.type
_entity.pdbx_description
1 polymer ?
#
loop_
_entity_poly.entity_id
_entity_poly.type
_entity_poly.pdbx_seq_one_letter_code
_entity_poly.pdbx_strand_id
1 'polypeptide(L)'
;MSCKAANGNSARIIDGKPIAKDIKFRIAGEIQRMKAAIGKSPGLAVVLVGQRRDSKTYINIKLRACDEVGIATMVEELPESCTESELLDVVSRFNEDPSVHGIIVQLPLPQHLDEEKIMTVVSPEKDVDGFHPLNMGNLALRGRQPFFIPCAPKGCIELLLRFGVQISGKRSVVIGRSKIVGLPTALLLQRHHATVSTVHSFTKNPEQITSQADIVVSDVGIPNLVRGNWLKPGSVVIDMGTNLVKDTSSRHGFRVTGDVCYGEAMKVVSAITPVPGGVGPVTISMLLSNTLDSAKREDATETIKNTTENKKLIAKKEAQFQEIKDELYRKLGTVGNLVHASVPISNDEANNAVIRCWGEKRMEPNLRNHVELMELTGIADTRKGRTYDPPPPSRLRNHWFLSGKVTGEGDEKYLIATSEQPLCSYHQGEWINPKQLPLRYAGYSSCFRKEAGSHGKDTLGIFRVHQFEKVEQFCITSPNGNESWEMHEEMITNSEDFYQELKIPYQTVAVVSGALNNAAAKKYDLEGWFPASKRYRELVSCSNCTDYQSRRLKIRYGLNKNDEQAKQYVHMLNSTLVATERTICCILENYQKENGVEIPEALLPYMDGVTFLPF
;
A
#
# COMPACT_ATOMS: atom_id res chain seq x y z
N MET A 1 -36.31 -22.39 -7.59
CA MET A 1 -37.61 -23.05 -7.80
C MET A 1 -38.48 -22.75 -6.59
N SER A 2 -39.65 -22.16 -6.83
CA SER A 2 -40.62 -21.72 -5.82
C SER A 2 -41.30 -22.93 -5.17
N CYS A 3 -41.18 -23.07 -3.85
CA CYS A 3 -41.91 -24.08 -3.08
C CYS A 3 -43.24 -23.50 -2.61
N LYS A 4 -44.32 -24.13 -3.07
CA LYS A 4 -45.70 -23.94 -2.62
C LYS A 4 -45.83 -24.18 -1.11
N ALA A 5 -46.59 -23.30 -0.45
CA ALA A 5 -47.02 -23.47 0.93
C ALA A 5 -47.86 -24.75 1.07
N ALA A 6 -47.40 -25.67 1.92
CA ALA A 6 -48.21 -26.77 2.41
C ALA A 6 -48.74 -26.41 3.80
N ASN A 7 -50.06 -26.27 3.91
CA ASN A 7 -50.76 -26.23 5.19
C ASN A 7 -50.61 -27.59 5.89
N GLY A 8 -49.91 -27.60 7.03
CA GLY A 8 -49.64 -28.76 7.88
C GLY A 8 -48.57 -28.40 8.90
N ASN A 9 -48.93 -27.63 9.93
CA ASN A 9 -48.01 -26.88 10.81
C ASN A 9 -47.27 -27.78 11.85
N SER A 10 -46.48 -28.76 11.40
CA SER A 10 -45.53 -29.46 12.27
C SER A 10 -44.15 -28.80 12.18
N ALA A 11 -43.61 -28.35 13.32
CA ALA A 11 -42.27 -27.76 13.36
C ALA A 11 -41.19 -28.70 12.77
N ARG A 12 -40.19 -28.12 12.10
CA ARG A 12 -39.05 -28.89 11.58
C ARG A 12 -38.08 -29.24 12.73
N ILE A 13 -37.54 -30.46 12.72
CA ILE A 13 -36.61 -30.92 13.75
C ILE A 13 -35.18 -30.50 13.37
N ILE A 14 -34.50 -29.79 14.27
CA ILE A 14 -33.08 -29.45 14.17
C ILE A 14 -32.29 -30.60 14.81
N ASP A 15 -32.13 -31.72 14.08
CA ASP A 15 -31.36 -32.87 14.54
C ASP A 15 -29.86 -32.58 14.43
N GLY A 16 -29.16 -32.56 15.56
CA GLY A 16 -27.73 -32.28 15.60
C GLY A 16 -26.85 -33.49 15.34
N LYS A 17 -27.39 -34.72 15.36
CA LYS A 17 -26.62 -35.94 15.04
C LYS A 17 -26.00 -35.92 13.63
N PRO A 18 -26.73 -35.63 12.53
CA PRO A 18 -26.13 -35.57 11.20
C PRO A 18 -25.10 -34.44 11.08
N ILE A 19 -25.36 -33.29 11.73
CA ILE A 19 -24.45 -32.15 11.75
C ILE A 19 -23.14 -32.50 12.47
N ALA A 20 -23.24 -33.12 13.64
CA ALA A 20 -22.09 -33.60 14.41
C ALA A 20 -21.27 -34.63 13.62
N LYS A 21 -21.93 -35.56 12.92
CA LYS A 21 -21.24 -36.56 12.08
C LYS A 21 -20.43 -35.90 10.97
N ASP A 22 -21.00 -34.92 10.27
CA ASP A 22 -20.31 -34.19 9.21
C ASP A 22 -19.11 -33.37 9.75
N ILE A 23 -19.27 -32.72 10.90
CA ILE A 23 -18.17 -31.97 11.54
C ILE A 23 -17.04 -32.91 11.93
N LYS A 24 -17.35 -34.05 12.58
CA LYS A 24 -16.36 -35.07 12.94
C LYS A 24 -15.63 -35.64 11.72
N PHE A 25 -16.35 -35.89 10.62
CA PHE A 25 -15.74 -36.36 9.37
C PHE A 25 -14.71 -35.37 8.83
N ARG A 26 -15.01 -34.06 8.85
CA ARG A 26 -14.06 -33.02 8.44
C ARG A 26 -12.85 -32.92 9.36
N ILE A 27 -13.07 -32.94 10.67
CA ILE A 27 -12.02 -32.91 11.68
C ILE A 27 -11.07 -34.10 11.50
N ALA A 28 -11.59 -35.32 11.32
CA ALA A 28 -10.79 -36.51 11.08
C ALA A 28 -9.90 -36.38 9.84
N GLY A 29 -10.45 -35.84 8.73
CA GLY A 29 -9.67 -35.59 7.52
C GLY A 29 -8.57 -34.54 7.71
N GLU A 30 -8.80 -33.51 8.53
CA GLU A 30 -7.79 -32.51 8.87
C GLU A 30 -6.69 -33.07 9.76
N ILE A 31 -7.05 -33.87 10.78
CA ILE A 31 -6.08 -34.54 11.65
C ILE A 31 -5.23 -35.53 10.84
N GLN A 32 -5.83 -36.27 9.92
CA GLN A 32 -5.07 -37.17 9.04
C GLN A 32 -4.04 -36.41 8.20
N ARG A 33 -4.41 -35.23 7.65
CA ARG A 33 -3.48 -34.36 6.93
C ARG A 33 -2.38 -33.82 7.83
N MET A 34 -2.71 -33.36 9.03
CA MET A 34 -1.75 -32.88 10.02
C MET A 34 -0.74 -33.99 10.37
N LYS A 35 -1.23 -35.19 10.68
CA LYS A 35 -0.39 -36.35 10.99
C LYS A 35 0.53 -36.73 9.83
N ALA A 36 0.03 -36.70 8.60
CA ALA A 36 0.84 -36.99 7.42
C ALA A 36 1.92 -35.92 7.14
N ALA A 37 1.62 -34.64 7.40
CA ALA A 37 2.53 -33.53 7.11
C ALA A 37 3.66 -33.41 8.14
N ILE A 38 3.35 -33.58 9.43
CA ILE A 38 4.29 -33.24 10.52
C ILE A 38 4.41 -34.33 11.61
N GLY A 39 3.75 -35.48 11.44
CA GLY A 39 3.83 -36.60 12.39
C GLY A 39 3.12 -36.38 13.73
N LYS A 40 2.49 -35.21 13.95
CA LYS A 40 1.78 -34.86 15.19
C LYS A 40 0.27 -35.10 15.09
N SER A 41 -0.39 -35.32 16.22
CA SER A 41 -1.86 -35.37 16.34
C SER A 41 -2.29 -34.47 17.51
N PRO A 42 -3.47 -33.83 17.46
CA PRO A 42 -3.95 -33.05 18.60
C PRO A 42 -4.11 -33.94 19.83
N GLY A 43 -3.85 -33.37 21.00
CA GLY A 43 -3.95 -34.05 22.30
C GLY A 43 -4.94 -33.34 23.22
N LEU A 44 -5.78 -34.12 23.89
CA LEU A 44 -6.78 -33.65 24.84
C LEU A 44 -6.59 -34.33 26.20
N ALA A 45 -6.29 -33.53 27.22
CA ALA A 45 -6.28 -33.97 28.60
C ALA A 45 -7.67 -33.80 29.23
N VAL A 46 -8.09 -34.79 30.00
CA VAL A 46 -9.36 -34.83 30.71
C VAL A 46 -9.09 -35.10 32.18
N VAL A 47 -9.54 -34.20 33.05
CA VAL A 47 -9.48 -34.35 34.50
C VAL A 47 -10.89 -34.64 35.02
N LEU A 48 -11.04 -35.77 35.71
CA LEU A 48 -12.30 -36.19 36.32
C LEU A 48 -12.11 -36.30 37.83
N VAL A 49 -12.98 -35.67 38.61
CA VAL A 49 -12.96 -35.74 40.08
C VAL A 49 -14.20 -36.49 40.58
N GLY A 50 -13.98 -37.53 41.39
CA GLY A 50 -15.04 -38.33 41.99
C GLY A 50 -15.68 -39.38 41.07
N GLN A 51 -16.81 -39.93 41.50
CA GLN A 51 -17.45 -41.11 40.87
C GLN A 51 -18.86 -40.85 40.34
N ARG A 52 -19.20 -39.58 40.08
CA ARG A 52 -20.50 -39.18 39.53
C ARG A 52 -20.79 -39.87 38.20
N ARG A 53 -21.90 -40.63 38.15
CA ARG A 53 -22.27 -41.49 37.02
C ARG A 53 -22.57 -40.71 35.73
N ASP A 54 -23.19 -39.55 35.86
CA ASP A 54 -23.48 -38.63 34.75
C ASP A 54 -22.19 -38.07 34.14
N SER A 55 -21.25 -37.60 34.98
CA SER A 55 -19.93 -37.13 34.54
C SER A 55 -19.16 -38.22 33.78
N LYS A 56 -19.11 -39.45 34.32
CA LYS A 56 -18.45 -40.59 33.64
C LYS A 56 -19.08 -40.93 32.30
N THR A 57 -20.41 -40.90 32.22
CA THR A 57 -21.11 -41.17 30.96
C THR A 57 -20.77 -40.11 29.92
N TYR A 58 -20.76 -38.83 30.30
CA TYR A 58 -20.46 -37.73 29.38
C TYR A 58 -19.00 -37.74 28.90
N ILE A 59 -18.05 -37.99 29.80
CA ILE A 59 -16.63 -38.14 29.44
C ILE A 59 -16.42 -39.32 28.48
N ASN A 60 -17.03 -40.47 28.74
CA ASN A 60 -16.91 -41.62 27.84
C ASN A 60 -17.39 -41.30 26.41
N ILE A 61 -18.41 -40.45 26.25
CA ILE A 61 -18.85 -40.00 24.93
C ILE A 61 -17.79 -39.10 24.29
N LYS A 62 -17.19 -38.15 25.03
CA LYS A 62 -16.11 -37.29 24.52
C LYS A 62 -14.88 -38.10 24.09
N LEU A 63 -14.45 -39.07 24.91
CA LEU A 63 -13.30 -39.93 24.63
C LEU A 63 -13.50 -40.77 23.37
N ARG A 64 -14.68 -41.40 23.21
CA ARG A 64 -15.03 -42.11 21.98
C ARG A 64 -14.99 -41.18 20.75
N ALA A 65 -15.51 -39.96 20.90
CA ALA A 65 -15.50 -39.00 19.81
C ALA A 65 -14.09 -38.52 19.44
N CYS A 66 -13.16 -38.46 20.40
CA CYS A 66 -11.74 -38.17 20.17
C CYS A 66 -11.07 -39.30 19.39
N ASP A 67 -11.27 -40.55 19.81
CA ASP A 67 -10.77 -41.74 19.15
C ASP A 67 -11.25 -41.83 17.69
N GLU A 68 -12.56 -41.60 17.47
CA GLU A 68 -13.18 -41.58 16.14
C GLU A 68 -12.52 -40.59 15.15
N VAL A 69 -11.95 -39.48 15.64
CA VAL A 69 -11.33 -38.44 14.78
C VAL A 69 -9.80 -38.44 14.84
N GLY A 70 -9.19 -39.26 15.69
CA GLY A 70 -7.74 -39.35 15.86
C GLY A 70 -7.11 -38.31 16.80
N ILE A 71 -7.88 -37.78 17.76
CA ILE A 71 -7.33 -36.96 18.86
C ILE A 71 -6.80 -37.89 19.95
N ALA A 72 -5.53 -37.72 20.34
CA ALA A 72 -4.93 -38.45 21.45
C ALA A 72 -5.53 -37.97 22.78
N THR A 73 -5.90 -38.89 23.67
CA THR A 73 -6.54 -38.55 24.95
C THR A 73 -5.68 -38.98 26.13
N MET A 74 -5.58 -38.10 27.13
CA MET A 74 -4.98 -38.38 28.44
C MET A 74 -6.05 -38.17 29.51
N VAL A 75 -6.21 -39.11 30.43
CA VAL A 75 -7.28 -39.05 31.44
C VAL A 75 -6.67 -39.19 32.81
N GLU A 76 -6.92 -38.22 33.68
CA GLU A 76 -6.59 -38.28 35.10
C GLU A 76 -7.88 -38.38 35.93
N GLU A 77 -8.06 -39.48 36.67
CA GLU A 77 -9.14 -39.64 37.64
C GLU A 77 -8.63 -39.36 39.06
N LEU A 78 -9.21 -38.36 39.72
CA LEU A 78 -8.94 -38.02 41.12
C LEU A 78 -10.11 -38.48 42.02
N PRO A 79 -9.83 -38.92 43.26
CA PRO A 79 -10.88 -39.27 44.22
C PRO A 79 -11.73 -38.04 44.57
N GLU A 80 -12.97 -38.26 45.01
CA GLU A 80 -13.84 -37.17 45.47
C GLU A 80 -13.25 -36.41 46.66
N SER A 81 -12.40 -37.06 47.46
CA SER A 81 -11.69 -36.46 48.58
C SER A 81 -10.42 -35.69 48.19
N CYS A 82 -10.12 -35.50 46.91
CA CYS A 82 -8.90 -34.80 46.51
C CYS A 82 -8.91 -33.36 47.01
N THR A 83 -7.72 -32.88 47.34
CA THR A 83 -7.50 -31.49 47.71
C THR A 83 -7.45 -30.61 46.48
N GLU A 84 -7.66 -29.31 46.67
CA GLU A 84 -7.54 -28.33 45.59
C GLU A 84 -6.11 -28.29 45.02
N SER A 85 -5.09 -28.43 45.87
CA SER A 85 -3.69 -28.46 45.44
C SER A 85 -3.41 -29.62 44.49
N GLU A 86 -3.89 -30.83 44.80
CA GLU A 86 -3.70 -32.01 43.94
C GLU A 86 -4.33 -31.81 42.56
N LEU A 87 -5.53 -31.20 42.50
CA LEU A 87 -6.19 -30.90 41.23
C LEU A 87 -5.43 -29.82 40.44
N LEU A 88 -4.95 -28.78 41.11
CA LEU A 88 -4.15 -27.72 40.49
C LEU A 88 -2.84 -28.25 39.91
N ASP A 89 -2.16 -29.15 40.64
CA ASP A 89 -0.92 -29.76 40.17
C ASP A 89 -1.15 -30.58 38.89
N VAL A 90 -2.24 -31.37 38.84
CA VAL A 90 -2.62 -32.12 37.63
C VAL A 90 -2.87 -31.18 36.45
N VAL A 91 -3.64 -30.11 36.64
CA VAL A 91 -3.91 -29.12 35.57
C VAL A 91 -2.61 -28.43 35.13
N SER A 92 -1.73 -28.08 36.07
CA SER A 92 -0.44 -27.44 35.77
C SER A 92 0.46 -28.34 34.93
N ARG A 93 0.56 -29.64 35.25
CA ARG A 93 1.30 -30.60 34.42
C ARG A 93 0.77 -30.64 32.99
N PHE A 94 -0.56 -30.68 32.82
CA PHE A 94 -1.16 -30.68 31.48
C PHE A 94 -0.99 -29.36 30.73
N ASN A 95 -0.93 -28.23 31.44
CA ASN A 95 -0.58 -26.95 30.81
C ASN A 95 0.84 -26.97 30.25
N GLU A 96 1.79 -27.57 30.97
CA GLU A 96 3.21 -27.62 30.58
C GLU A 96 3.52 -28.71 29.55
N ASP A 97 2.66 -29.71 29.40
CA ASP A 97 2.85 -30.82 28.47
C ASP A 97 2.65 -30.38 26.99
N PRO A 98 3.69 -30.40 26.14
CA PRO A 98 3.60 -30.00 24.73
C PRO A 98 2.82 -31.00 23.85
N SER A 99 2.47 -32.18 24.37
CA SER A 99 1.58 -33.13 23.69
C SER A 99 0.10 -32.82 23.94
N VAL A 100 -0.21 -32.01 24.96
CA VAL A 100 -1.56 -31.61 25.35
C VAL A 100 -1.88 -30.25 24.74
N HIS A 101 -2.87 -30.21 23.87
CA HIS A 101 -3.30 -29.00 23.18
C HIS A 101 -4.66 -28.50 23.71
N GLY A 102 -5.41 -29.37 24.39
CA GLY A 102 -6.65 -29.02 25.06
C GLY A 102 -6.75 -29.66 26.43
N ILE A 103 -7.36 -28.97 27.40
CA ILE A 103 -7.62 -29.46 28.75
C ILE A 103 -9.10 -29.31 29.05
N ILE A 104 -9.68 -30.35 29.64
CA ILE A 104 -11.05 -30.35 30.16
C ILE A 104 -10.99 -30.73 31.64
N VAL A 105 -11.54 -29.87 32.48
CA VAL A 105 -11.91 -30.24 33.86
C VAL A 105 -13.40 -30.55 33.86
N GLN A 106 -13.77 -31.80 34.13
CA GLN A 106 -15.17 -32.21 34.04
C GLN A 106 -15.98 -31.68 35.21
N LEU A 107 -16.92 -30.78 34.91
CA LEU A 107 -17.86 -30.20 35.86
C LEU A 107 -19.13 -31.06 36.03
N PRO A 108 -19.84 -30.93 37.17
CA PRO A 108 -19.48 -30.13 38.34
C PRO A 108 -18.42 -30.81 39.21
N LEU A 109 -17.64 -30.01 39.92
CA LEU A 109 -16.68 -30.49 40.93
C LEU A 109 -17.40 -30.77 42.27
N PRO A 110 -16.80 -31.58 43.17
CA PRO A 110 -17.23 -31.67 44.55
C PRO A 110 -17.34 -30.30 45.24
N GLN A 111 -18.29 -30.16 46.18
CA GLN A 111 -18.65 -28.87 46.79
C GLN A 111 -17.50 -28.16 47.53
N HIS A 112 -16.49 -28.90 47.99
CA HIS A 112 -15.33 -28.33 48.69
C HIS A 112 -14.27 -27.75 47.75
N LEU A 113 -14.40 -27.90 46.43
CA LEU A 113 -13.48 -27.36 45.43
C LEU A 113 -14.06 -26.11 44.76
N ASP A 114 -13.23 -25.09 44.56
CA ASP A 114 -13.62 -23.87 43.87
C ASP A 114 -13.46 -24.02 42.35
N GLU A 115 -14.56 -24.27 41.64
CA GLU A 115 -14.58 -24.37 40.19
C GLU A 115 -13.97 -23.14 39.49
N GLU A 116 -14.21 -21.92 39.99
CA GLU A 116 -13.72 -20.70 39.35
C GLU A 116 -12.20 -20.57 39.44
N LYS A 117 -11.64 -20.95 40.61
CA LYS A 117 -10.20 -21.02 40.80
C LYS A 117 -9.56 -22.06 39.89
N ILE A 118 -10.13 -23.27 39.82
CA ILE A 118 -9.62 -24.35 38.95
C ILE A 118 -9.68 -23.95 37.47
N MET A 119 -10.80 -23.38 37.01
CA MET A 119 -10.95 -22.98 35.61
C MET A 119 -9.98 -21.86 35.20
N THR A 120 -9.57 -21.00 36.14
CA THR A 120 -8.59 -19.93 35.88
C THR A 120 -7.16 -20.45 35.74
N VAL A 121 -6.87 -21.64 36.24
CA VAL A 121 -5.54 -22.26 36.12
C VAL A 121 -5.34 -22.95 34.78
N VAL A 122 -6.42 -23.37 34.09
CA VAL A 122 -6.32 -23.89 32.73
C VAL A 122 -5.80 -22.78 31.81
N SER A 123 -4.69 -23.00 31.10
CA SER A 123 -4.13 -21.99 30.19
C SER A 123 -5.20 -21.54 29.18
N PRO A 124 -5.37 -20.23 28.93
CA PRO A 124 -6.37 -19.74 27.97
C PRO A 124 -6.23 -20.35 26.58
N GLU A 125 -5.00 -20.71 26.20
CA GLU A 125 -4.64 -21.31 24.91
C GLU A 125 -4.96 -22.80 24.83
N LYS A 126 -5.14 -23.49 25.97
CA LYS A 126 -5.51 -24.90 26.08
C LYS A 126 -6.94 -25.12 26.64
N ASP A 127 -7.65 -24.05 27.02
CA ASP A 127 -9.04 -24.08 27.50
C ASP A 127 -10.06 -24.33 26.36
N VAL A 128 -10.06 -25.55 25.84
CA VAL A 128 -10.89 -25.93 24.69
C VAL A 128 -12.38 -25.95 24.96
N ASP A 129 -12.80 -25.95 26.23
CA ASP A 129 -14.21 -25.75 26.63
C ASP A 129 -14.61 -24.27 26.70
N GLY A 130 -13.64 -23.34 26.68
CA GLY A 130 -13.82 -21.90 26.56
C GLY A 130 -14.25 -21.19 27.85
N PHE A 131 -14.05 -21.81 29.01
CA PHE A 131 -14.54 -21.31 30.29
C PHE A 131 -13.58 -20.35 31.00
N HIS A 132 -12.35 -20.24 30.54
CA HIS A 132 -11.36 -19.33 31.12
C HIS A 132 -11.84 -17.88 31.03
N PRO A 133 -11.73 -17.07 32.10
CA PRO A 133 -12.20 -15.68 32.13
C PRO A 133 -11.69 -14.80 30.98
N LEU A 134 -10.45 -15.01 30.54
CA LEU A 134 -9.89 -14.29 29.37
C LEU A 134 -10.60 -14.63 28.06
N ASN A 135 -10.98 -15.89 27.81
CA ASN A 135 -11.75 -16.27 26.64
C ASN A 135 -13.14 -15.62 26.69
N MET A 136 -13.80 -15.66 27.85
CA MET A 136 -15.07 -14.98 28.05
C MET A 136 -14.99 -13.46 27.90
N GLY A 137 -13.96 -12.81 28.44
CA GLY A 137 -13.73 -11.38 28.30
C GLY A 137 -13.46 -10.98 26.84
N ASN A 138 -12.65 -11.76 26.12
CA ASN A 138 -12.38 -11.54 24.71
C ASN A 138 -13.61 -11.81 23.83
N LEU A 139 -14.54 -12.66 24.25
CA LEU A 139 -15.84 -12.85 23.62
C LEU A 139 -16.78 -11.64 23.87
N ALA A 140 -16.73 -11.03 25.04
CA ALA A 140 -17.59 -9.89 25.37
C ALA A 140 -17.15 -8.58 24.67
N LEU A 141 -15.84 -8.35 24.54
CA LEU A 141 -15.30 -7.10 24.01
C LEU A 141 -15.33 -7.08 22.46
N ARG A 142 -15.84 -5.98 21.88
CA ARG A 142 -15.77 -5.75 20.43
C ARG A 142 -14.32 -5.55 19.99
N GLY A 143 -13.99 -6.07 18.80
CA GLY A 143 -12.64 -5.99 18.23
C GLY A 143 -11.63 -6.99 18.80
N ARG A 144 -12.02 -7.80 19.80
CA ARG A 144 -11.21 -8.90 20.33
C ARG A 144 -11.73 -10.26 19.87
N GLN A 145 -10.83 -11.22 19.77
CA GLN A 145 -11.15 -12.61 19.46
C GLN A 145 -10.67 -13.50 20.61
N PRO A 146 -11.54 -14.35 21.19
CA PRO A 146 -11.09 -15.34 22.16
C PRO A 146 -10.28 -16.44 21.45
N PHE A 147 -9.44 -17.16 22.20
CA PHE A 147 -8.78 -18.36 21.66
C PHE A 147 -9.81 -19.44 21.33
N PHE A 148 -10.83 -19.55 22.19
CA PHE A 148 -11.94 -20.48 22.02
C PHE A 148 -13.28 -19.84 22.38
N ILE A 149 -14.30 -20.22 21.62
CA ILE A 149 -15.69 -19.94 21.96
C ILE A 149 -16.22 -21.17 22.73
N PRO A 150 -16.98 -20.99 23.83
CA PRO A 150 -17.48 -22.11 24.60
C PRO A 150 -18.30 -23.08 23.74
N CYS A 151 -18.06 -24.39 23.93
CA CYS A 151 -18.52 -25.45 23.02
C CYS A 151 -20.04 -25.47 22.83
N ALA A 152 -20.79 -25.35 23.92
CA ALA A 152 -22.25 -25.41 23.93
C ALA A 152 -22.88 -24.21 23.17
N PRO A 153 -22.55 -22.95 23.54
CA PRO A 153 -22.92 -21.76 22.78
C PRO A 153 -22.51 -21.81 21.30
N LYS A 154 -21.28 -22.25 21.00
CA LYS A 154 -20.80 -22.44 19.62
C LYS A 154 -21.69 -23.44 18.87
N GLY A 155 -22.10 -24.51 19.53
CA GLY A 155 -23.03 -25.51 19.00
C GLY A 155 -24.43 -24.95 18.70
N CYS A 156 -24.98 -24.10 19.57
CA CYS A 156 -26.25 -23.41 19.33
C CYS A 156 -26.20 -22.57 18.04
N ILE A 157 -25.14 -21.77 17.88
CA ILE A 157 -24.96 -20.93 16.69
C ILE A 157 -24.76 -21.79 15.44
N GLU A 158 -23.92 -22.82 15.50
CA GLU A 158 -23.65 -23.72 14.38
C GLU A 158 -24.94 -24.39 13.86
N LEU A 159 -25.81 -24.82 14.78
CA LEU A 159 -27.12 -25.37 14.44
C LEU A 159 -28.00 -24.36 13.72
N LEU A 160 -28.11 -23.13 14.24
CA LEU A 160 -28.89 -22.06 13.61
C LEU A 160 -28.39 -21.77 12.19
N LEU A 161 -27.08 -21.62 12.02
CA LEU A 161 -26.47 -21.29 10.74
C LEU A 161 -26.67 -22.42 9.71
N ARG A 162 -26.40 -23.67 10.07
CA ARG A 162 -26.57 -24.81 9.16
C ARG A 162 -28.02 -25.10 8.82
N PHE A 163 -28.93 -24.79 9.73
CA PHE A 163 -30.35 -24.92 9.49
C PHE A 163 -30.93 -23.78 8.62
N GLY A 164 -30.11 -22.77 8.29
CA GLY A 164 -30.49 -21.63 7.46
C GLY A 164 -31.27 -20.55 8.20
N VAL A 165 -31.12 -20.46 9.53
CA VAL A 165 -31.80 -19.45 10.34
C VAL A 165 -31.02 -18.14 10.27
N GLN A 166 -31.67 -17.09 9.77
CA GLN A 166 -31.11 -15.74 9.79
C GLN A 166 -31.12 -15.18 11.22
N ILE A 167 -29.94 -14.97 11.81
CA ILE A 167 -29.78 -14.42 13.17
C ILE A 167 -29.78 -12.88 13.17
N SER A 168 -29.14 -12.27 12.17
CA SER A 168 -28.97 -10.81 12.09
C SER A 168 -30.32 -10.09 12.05
N GLY A 169 -30.49 -9.09 12.92
CA GLY A 169 -31.70 -8.28 13.03
C GLY A 169 -32.88 -8.96 13.74
N LYS A 170 -32.75 -10.23 14.15
CA LYS A 170 -33.80 -10.94 14.89
C LYS A 170 -33.82 -10.59 16.37
N ARG A 171 -34.99 -10.74 17.00
CA ARG A 171 -35.12 -10.74 18.46
C ARG A 171 -34.83 -12.14 18.98
N SER A 172 -33.82 -12.25 19.83
CA SER A 172 -33.44 -13.52 20.45
C SER A 172 -33.63 -13.45 21.97
N VAL A 173 -34.20 -14.49 22.55
CA VAL A 173 -34.31 -14.64 24.00
C VAL A 173 -33.43 -15.80 24.45
N VAL A 174 -32.56 -15.56 25.43
CA VAL A 174 -31.79 -16.60 26.11
C VAL A 174 -32.38 -16.78 27.51
N ILE A 175 -32.94 -17.95 27.78
CA ILE A 175 -33.53 -18.31 29.07
C ILE A 175 -32.47 -19.08 29.84
N GLY A 176 -31.96 -18.47 30.91
CA GLY A 176 -30.77 -18.93 31.62
C GLY A 176 -29.62 -17.93 31.51
N ARG A 177 -28.91 -17.72 32.62
CA ARG A 177 -27.76 -16.79 32.72
C ARG A 177 -26.50 -17.45 33.26
N SER A 178 -26.38 -18.77 33.06
CA SER A 178 -25.20 -19.54 33.46
C SER A 178 -23.94 -18.96 32.80
N LYS A 179 -22.80 -18.99 33.50
CA LYS A 179 -21.51 -18.57 32.94
C LYS A 179 -21.07 -19.47 31.78
N ILE A 180 -21.58 -20.71 31.75
CA ILE A 180 -21.20 -21.79 30.81
C ILE A 180 -21.97 -21.71 29.48
N VAL A 181 -23.29 -21.49 29.52
CA VAL A 181 -24.14 -21.53 28.30
C VAL A 181 -24.89 -20.21 28.11
N GLY A 182 -25.63 -19.75 29.13
CA GLY A 182 -26.56 -18.62 28.99
C GLY A 182 -25.87 -17.32 28.58
N LEU A 183 -24.92 -16.85 29.39
CA LEU A 183 -24.16 -15.63 29.11
C LEU A 183 -23.41 -15.69 27.77
N PRO A 184 -22.57 -16.71 27.49
CA PRO A 184 -21.84 -16.77 26.22
C PRO A 184 -22.76 -16.90 25.00
N THR A 185 -23.90 -17.58 25.10
CA THR A 185 -24.87 -17.64 23.99
C THR A 185 -25.47 -16.26 23.71
N ALA A 186 -25.79 -15.49 24.75
CA ALA A 186 -26.27 -14.12 24.59
C ALA A 186 -25.23 -13.23 23.89
N LEU A 187 -23.95 -13.34 24.27
CA LEU A 187 -22.86 -12.61 23.63
C LEU A 187 -22.65 -13.02 22.16
N LEU A 188 -22.73 -14.31 21.85
CA LEU A 188 -22.60 -14.78 20.47
C LEU A 188 -23.76 -14.31 19.58
N LEU A 189 -24.99 -14.42 20.05
CA LEU A 189 -26.15 -13.91 19.31
C LEU A 189 -26.03 -12.40 19.06
N GLN A 190 -25.52 -11.64 20.04
CA GLN A 190 -25.22 -10.21 19.87
C GLN A 190 -24.12 -9.97 18.82
N ARG A 191 -23.05 -10.79 18.80
CA ARG A 191 -22.00 -10.74 17.76
C ARG A 191 -22.54 -11.06 16.36
N HIS A 192 -23.57 -11.89 16.27
CA HIS A 192 -24.33 -12.15 15.05
C HIS A 192 -25.43 -11.10 14.77
N HIS A 193 -25.38 -9.95 15.43
CA HIS A 193 -26.27 -8.80 15.23
C HIS A 193 -27.74 -9.05 15.59
N ALA A 194 -28.04 -9.99 16.50
CA ALA A 194 -29.37 -10.10 17.08
C ALA A 194 -29.61 -9.06 18.18
N THR A 195 -30.87 -8.66 18.38
CA THR A 195 -31.30 -7.99 19.61
C THR A 195 -31.57 -9.06 20.66
N VAL A 196 -30.80 -9.08 21.74
CA VAL A 196 -30.83 -10.18 22.72
C VAL A 196 -31.46 -9.72 24.04
N SER A 197 -32.34 -10.55 24.60
CA SER A 197 -32.86 -10.42 25.96
C SER A 197 -32.54 -11.67 26.77
N THR A 198 -31.99 -11.50 27.97
CA THR A 198 -31.73 -12.62 28.89
C THR A 198 -32.86 -12.72 29.91
N VAL A 199 -33.51 -13.89 29.97
CA VAL A 199 -34.58 -14.22 30.92
C VAL A 199 -34.00 -15.11 32.02
N HIS A 200 -34.31 -14.78 33.28
CA HIS A 200 -33.85 -15.52 34.46
C HIS A 200 -34.92 -15.55 35.55
N SER A 201 -34.68 -16.26 36.65
CA SER A 201 -35.66 -16.46 37.73
C SER A 201 -36.26 -15.18 38.34
N PHE A 202 -35.52 -14.06 38.33
CA PHE A 202 -36.01 -12.76 38.82
C PHE A 202 -36.69 -11.88 37.75
N THR A 203 -36.80 -12.35 36.51
CA THR A 203 -37.42 -11.59 35.42
C THR A 203 -38.94 -11.57 35.63
N LYS A 204 -39.56 -10.39 35.60
CA LYS A 204 -41.02 -10.25 35.62
C LYS A 204 -41.60 -10.57 34.24
N ASN A 205 -42.69 -11.32 34.19
CA ASN A 205 -43.40 -11.73 32.96
C ASN A 205 -42.49 -12.43 31.91
N PRO A 206 -41.75 -13.49 32.29
CA PRO A 206 -40.84 -14.19 31.38
C PRO A 206 -41.55 -14.76 30.15
N GLU A 207 -42.81 -15.15 30.27
CA GLU A 207 -43.69 -15.62 29.19
C GLU A 207 -43.85 -14.56 28.11
N GLN A 208 -44.16 -13.33 28.53
CA GLN A 208 -44.43 -12.21 27.65
C GLN A 208 -43.17 -11.82 26.86
N ILE A 209 -42.01 -11.77 27.53
CA ILE A 209 -40.74 -11.46 26.88
C ILE A 209 -40.37 -12.55 25.87
N THR A 210 -40.49 -13.82 26.26
CA THR A 210 -40.17 -14.97 25.38
C THR A 210 -41.08 -15.00 24.15
N SER A 211 -42.37 -14.64 24.30
CA SER A 211 -43.37 -14.65 23.21
C SER A 211 -43.12 -13.63 22.09
N GLN A 212 -42.16 -12.72 22.29
CA GLN A 212 -41.75 -11.74 21.27
C GLN A 212 -40.53 -12.18 20.46
N ALA A 213 -39.87 -13.28 20.86
CA ALA A 213 -38.62 -13.72 20.26
C ALA A 213 -38.84 -14.48 18.95
N ASP A 214 -37.98 -14.20 17.97
CA ASP A 214 -37.86 -15.00 16.75
C ASP A 214 -36.98 -16.24 16.98
N ILE A 215 -36.02 -16.15 17.92
CA ILE A 215 -35.12 -17.24 18.32
C ILE A 215 -35.15 -17.36 19.85
N VAL A 216 -35.37 -18.56 20.37
CA VAL A 216 -35.31 -18.85 21.81
C VAL A 216 -34.23 -19.89 22.07
N VAL A 217 -33.31 -19.61 22.99
CA VAL A 217 -32.35 -20.58 23.51
C VAL A 217 -32.65 -20.81 24.99
N SER A 218 -32.85 -22.05 25.43
CA SER A 218 -33.13 -22.37 26.84
C SER A 218 -32.06 -23.28 27.44
N ASP A 219 -31.45 -22.84 28.54
CA ASP A 219 -30.52 -23.59 29.39
C ASP A 219 -30.73 -23.21 30.87
N VAL A 220 -31.78 -23.77 31.48
CA VAL A 220 -32.13 -23.55 32.89
C VAL A 220 -32.06 -24.82 33.73
N GLY A 221 -32.11 -26.01 33.11
CA GLY A 221 -32.09 -27.28 33.84
C GLY A 221 -33.38 -27.53 34.62
N ILE A 222 -34.52 -27.11 34.07
CA ILE A 222 -35.85 -27.36 34.65
C ILE A 222 -36.74 -27.96 33.57
N PRO A 223 -37.16 -29.24 33.70
CA PRO A 223 -37.86 -29.94 32.64
C PRO A 223 -39.22 -29.30 32.32
N ASN A 224 -39.46 -29.01 31.04
CA ASN A 224 -40.72 -28.45 30.54
C ASN A 224 -41.12 -27.08 31.16
N LEU A 225 -40.17 -26.29 31.65
CA LEU A 225 -40.44 -24.91 32.11
C LEU A 225 -41.04 -24.05 31.00
N VAL A 226 -40.44 -24.08 29.81
CA VAL A 226 -40.89 -23.26 28.68
C VAL A 226 -42.04 -23.96 27.97
N ARG A 227 -43.25 -23.43 28.16
CA ARG A 227 -44.50 -23.97 27.61
C ARG A 227 -44.83 -23.36 26.26
N GLY A 228 -45.76 -23.97 25.52
CA GLY A 228 -46.13 -23.51 24.17
C GLY A 228 -46.59 -22.05 24.11
N ASN A 229 -47.27 -21.56 25.16
CA ASN A 229 -47.72 -20.16 25.25
C ASN A 229 -46.61 -19.14 25.52
N TRP A 230 -45.38 -19.57 25.81
CA TRP A 230 -44.21 -18.69 25.91
C TRP A 230 -43.62 -18.39 24.53
N LEU A 231 -44.01 -19.13 23.48
CA LEU A 231 -43.31 -19.13 22.21
C LEU A 231 -44.11 -18.36 21.15
N LYS A 232 -43.43 -17.49 20.42
CA LYS A 232 -44.01 -16.82 19.24
C LYS A 232 -44.30 -17.85 18.16
N PRO A 233 -45.49 -17.84 17.52
CA PRO A 233 -45.74 -18.65 16.33
C PRO A 233 -44.68 -18.42 15.25
N GLY A 234 -44.08 -19.52 14.76
CA GLY A 234 -43.01 -19.49 13.77
C GLY A 234 -41.61 -19.17 14.29
N SER A 235 -41.40 -19.01 15.61
CA SER A 235 -40.06 -18.86 16.19
C SER A 235 -39.20 -20.12 16.02
N VAL A 236 -37.89 -20.02 16.19
CA VAL A 236 -36.96 -21.14 16.23
C VAL A 236 -36.49 -21.37 17.67
N VAL A 237 -36.47 -22.61 18.12
CA VAL A 237 -36.09 -22.98 19.50
C VAL A 237 -34.86 -23.88 19.53
N ILE A 238 -33.86 -23.49 20.31
CA ILE A 238 -32.70 -24.29 20.68
C ILE A 238 -32.83 -24.65 22.17
N ASP A 239 -33.21 -25.89 22.45
CA ASP A 239 -33.30 -26.45 23.79
C ASP A 239 -31.97 -27.11 24.16
N MET A 240 -31.24 -26.46 25.06
CA MET A 240 -29.95 -26.91 25.60
C MET A 240 -30.10 -27.65 26.92
N GLY A 241 -31.19 -27.36 27.65
CA GLY A 241 -31.47 -27.99 28.93
C GLY A 241 -31.48 -29.50 28.82
N THR A 242 -30.82 -30.17 29.75
CA THR A 242 -30.78 -31.63 29.79
C THR A 242 -31.18 -32.09 31.19
N ASN A 243 -32.38 -32.66 31.29
CA ASN A 243 -32.99 -33.03 32.56
C ASN A 243 -33.28 -34.53 32.62
N LEU A 244 -32.88 -35.17 33.71
CA LEU A 244 -33.23 -36.56 34.01
C LEU A 244 -34.55 -36.59 34.79
N VAL A 245 -35.60 -37.13 34.17
CA VAL A 245 -36.93 -37.26 34.78
C VAL A 245 -37.21 -38.73 35.04
N LYS A 246 -37.67 -39.07 36.24
CA LYS A 246 -38.09 -40.45 36.57
C LYS A 246 -39.17 -40.91 35.60
N ASP A 247 -38.97 -42.09 35.05
CA ASP A 247 -39.88 -42.70 34.08
C ASP A 247 -39.85 -44.22 34.29
N THR A 248 -40.91 -44.72 34.92
CA THR A 248 -41.08 -46.14 35.23
C THR A 248 -41.31 -47.00 33.99
N SER A 249 -41.65 -46.37 32.85
CA SER A 249 -41.78 -47.06 31.56
C SER A 249 -40.46 -47.20 30.80
N SER A 250 -39.42 -46.44 31.20
CA SER A 250 -38.09 -46.52 30.62
C SER A 250 -37.29 -47.70 31.21
N ARG A 251 -36.54 -48.40 30.37
CA ARG A 251 -35.62 -49.49 30.75
C ARG A 251 -34.63 -49.09 31.86
N HIS A 252 -34.32 -47.80 31.97
CA HIS A 252 -33.37 -47.28 32.94
C HIS A 252 -34.02 -46.59 34.15
N GLY A 253 -35.36 -46.56 34.23
CA GLY A 253 -36.11 -45.88 35.30
C GLY A 253 -36.14 -44.35 35.18
N PHE A 254 -35.57 -43.80 34.11
CA PHE A 254 -35.54 -42.37 33.81
C PHE A 254 -35.55 -42.12 32.30
N ARG A 255 -36.01 -40.92 31.91
CA ARG A 255 -35.91 -40.38 30.56
C ARG A 255 -35.21 -39.02 30.58
N VAL A 256 -34.54 -38.69 29.48
CA VAL A 256 -33.92 -37.38 29.29
C VAL A 256 -34.91 -36.47 28.56
N THR A 257 -35.12 -35.25 29.05
CA THR A 257 -35.98 -34.25 28.43
C THR A 257 -35.35 -32.86 28.54
N GLY A 258 -35.75 -31.94 27.67
CA GLY A 258 -35.28 -30.57 27.69
C GLY A 258 -36.06 -29.63 28.60
N ASP A 259 -35.68 -28.37 28.61
CA ASP A 259 -36.37 -27.31 29.35
C ASP A 259 -37.67 -26.90 28.67
N VAL A 260 -37.78 -27.14 27.36
CA VAL A 260 -38.95 -26.79 26.56
C VAL A 260 -39.90 -27.98 26.50
N CYS A 261 -41.20 -27.71 26.69
CA CYS A 261 -42.23 -28.73 26.51
C CYS A 261 -42.35 -29.08 25.02
N TYR A 262 -41.58 -30.09 24.59
CA TYR A 262 -41.38 -30.43 23.18
C TYR A 262 -42.71 -30.63 22.42
N GLY A 263 -43.66 -31.36 23.00
CA GLY A 263 -44.95 -31.64 22.37
C GLY A 263 -45.84 -30.40 22.18
N GLU A 264 -45.74 -29.40 23.05
CA GLU A 264 -46.43 -28.11 22.89
C GLU A 264 -45.71 -27.22 21.88
N ALA A 265 -44.39 -27.11 21.99
CA ALA A 265 -43.58 -26.27 21.12
C ALA A 265 -43.68 -26.69 19.65
N MET A 266 -43.68 -27.99 19.36
CA MET A 266 -43.81 -28.53 17.99
C MET A 266 -45.07 -28.06 17.23
N LYS A 267 -46.09 -27.59 17.94
CA LYS A 267 -47.35 -27.08 17.37
C LYS A 267 -47.31 -25.57 17.09
N VAL A 268 -46.30 -24.86 17.61
CA VAL A 268 -46.22 -23.38 17.60
C VAL A 268 -45.03 -22.89 16.77
N VAL A 269 -43.89 -23.52 16.90
CA VAL A 269 -42.60 -23.04 16.38
C VAL A 269 -42.36 -23.49 14.94
N SER A 270 -41.49 -22.79 14.21
CA SER A 270 -41.08 -23.23 12.86
C SER A 270 -40.03 -24.34 12.91
N ALA A 271 -39.16 -24.32 13.92
CA ALA A 271 -38.15 -25.35 14.13
C ALA A 271 -37.72 -25.48 15.60
N ILE A 272 -37.35 -26.69 16.01
CA ILE A 272 -36.90 -26.98 17.38
C ILE A 272 -35.87 -28.12 17.44
N THR A 273 -34.87 -28.00 18.32
CA THR A 273 -33.95 -29.11 18.62
C THR A 273 -34.59 -30.17 19.53
N PRO A 274 -34.40 -31.47 19.27
CA PRO A 274 -34.84 -32.51 20.19
C PRO A 274 -33.86 -32.65 21.37
N VAL A 275 -34.36 -33.07 22.53
CA VAL A 275 -33.53 -33.44 23.68
C VAL A 275 -33.89 -34.86 24.10
N PRO A 276 -32.98 -35.85 23.94
CA PRO A 276 -31.63 -35.75 23.40
C PRO A 276 -31.58 -35.73 21.86
N GLY A 277 -30.43 -35.35 21.30
CA GLY A 277 -30.14 -35.45 19.85
C GLY A 277 -29.95 -34.12 19.13
N GLY A 278 -30.36 -33.02 19.75
CA GLY A 278 -30.14 -31.65 19.27
C GLY A 278 -28.71 -31.19 19.53
N VAL A 279 -28.53 -30.33 20.53
CA VAL A 279 -27.26 -29.61 20.66
C VAL A 279 -26.11 -30.44 21.23
N GLY A 280 -26.38 -31.37 22.15
CA GLY A 280 -25.35 -32.19 22.82
C GLY A 280 -24.30 -32.83 21.88
N PRO A 281 -24.72 -33.56 20.82
CA PRO A 281 -23.78 -34.11 19.81
C PRO A 281 -22.90 -33.05 19.13
N VAL A 282 -23.45 -31.86 18.89
CA VAL A 282 -22.73 -30.75 18.25
C VAL A 282 -21.76 -30.11 19.24
N THR A 283 -22.13 -29.97 20.52
CA THR A 283 -21.24 -29.51 21.60
C THR A 283 -19.96 -30.34 21.66
N ILE A 284 -20.06 -31.66 21.59
CA ILE A 284 -18.88 -32.54 21.56
C ILE A 284 -18.05 -32.29 20.30
N SER A 285 -18.69 -32.08 19.14
CA SER A 285 -17.98 -31.79 17.89
C SER A 285 -17.25 -30.44 17.94
N MET A 286 -17.83 -29.44 18.63
CA MET A 286 -17.18 -28.14 18.85
C MET A 286 -15.96 -28.25 19.74
N LEU A 287 -15.99 -29.12 20.74
CA LEU A 287 -14.83 -29.43 21.57
C LEU A 287 -13.69 -30.00 20.72
N LEU A 288 -13.95 -31.01 19.90
CA LEU A 288 -12.93 -31.60 19.01
C LEU A 288 -12.35 -30.55 18.05
N SER A 289 -13.20 -29.67 17.52
CA SER A 289 -12.78 -28.54 16.67
C SER A 289 -11.86 -27.59 17.43
N ASN A 290 -12.22 -27.20 18.66
CA ASN A 290 -11.38 -26.33 19.48
C ASN A 290 -10.03 -27.00 19.78
N THR A 291 -9.99 -28.29 20.09
CA THR A 291 -8.73 -29.03 20.30
C THR A 291 -7.84 -29.04 19.06
N LEU A 292 -8.41 -29.28 17.88
CA LEU A 292 -7.67 -29.21 16.61
C LEU A 292 -7.14 -27.80 16.33
N ASP A 293 -7.97 -26.77 16.56
CA ASP A 293 -7.58 -25.37 16.37
C ASP A 293 -6.44 -24.97 17.31
N SER A 294 -6.44 -25.49 18.54
CA SER A 294 -5.33 -25.33 19.48
C SER A 294 -4.02 -25.89 18.94
N ALA A 295 -4.05 -27.15 18.49
CA ALA A 295 -2.87 -27.86 18.01
C ALA A 295 -2.24 -27.20 16.78
N LYS A 296 -3.06 -26.57 15.92
CA LYS A 296 -2.57 -25.78 14.78
C LYS A 296 -1.86 -24.48 15.18
N ARG A 297 -2.24 -23.86 16.31
CA ARG A 297 -1.65 -22.58 16.76
C ARG A 297 -0.28 -22.79 17.43
N GLU A 298 -0.14 -23.83 18.23
CA GLU A 298 1.12 -24.16 18.93
C GLU A 298 2.26 -24.42 17.94
N ASP A 299 1.95 -24.88 16.72
CA ASP A 299 2.92 -25.21 15.67
C ASP A 299 3.30 -24.04 14.74
N ALA A 300 3.02 -22.77 15.12
CA ALA A 300 3.38 -21.60 14.32
C ALA A 300 4.89 -21.26 14.28
N THR A 301 5.72 -22.02 15.00
CA THR A 301 7.17 -21.78 15.17
C THR A 301 7.93 -21.78 13.83
N GLU A 302 7.62 -22.71 12.93
CA GLU A 302 8.25 -22.77 11.60
C GLU A 302 7.84 -21.58 10.73
N THR A 303 6.58 -21.14 10.84
CA THR A 303 6.05 -19.96 10.12
C THR A 303 6.71 -18.67 10.60
N ILE A 304 6.96 -18.55 11.92
CA ILE A 304 7.66 -17.39 12.51
C ILE A 304 9.14 -17.35 12.07
N LYS A 305 9.81 -18.52 12.06
CA LYS A 305 11.20 -18.64 11.57
C LYS A 305 11.31 -18.26 10.09
N ASN A 306 10.43 -18.81 9.25
CA ASN A 306 10.37 -18.51 7.81
C ASN A 306 10.06 -17.03 7.56
N THR A 307 9.19 -16.41 8.36
CA THR A 307 8.91 -14.96 8.24
C THR A 307 10.15 -14.12 8.53
N THR A 308 10.93 -14.50 9.53
CA THR A 308 12.16 -13.76 9.92
C THR A 308 13.26 -13.92 8.87
N GLU A 309 13.44 -15.13 8.33
CA GLU A 309 14.38 -15.39 7.25
C GLU A 309 13.97 -14.68 5.94
N ASN A 310 12.68 -14.71 5.60
CA ASN A 310 12.15 -13.98 4.44
C ASN A 310 12.36 -12.47 4.56
N LYS A 311 12.17 -11.86 5.74
CA LYS A 311 12.46 -10.44 5.96
C LYS A 311 13.93 -10.11 5.69
N LYS A 312 14.87 -10.96 6.14
CA LYS A 312 16.31 -10.78 5.87
C LYS A 312 16.62 -10.92 4.38
N LEU A 313 16.00 -11.89 3.70
CA LEU A 313 16.16 -12.09 2.26
C LEU A 313 15.60 -10.93 1.45
N ILE A 314 14.43 -10.39 1.82
CA ILE A 314 13.83 -9.21 1.18
C ILE A 314 14.78 -8.02 1.30
N ALA A 315 15.25 -7.69 2.50
CA ALA A 315 16.18 -6.58 2.71
C ALA A 315 17.47 -6.74 1.88
N LYS A 316 18.03 -7.96 1.81
CA LYS A 316 19.18 -8.26 0.96
C LYS A 316 18.88 -8.08 -0.53
N LYS A 317 17.73 -8.55 -1.00
CA LYS A 317 17.31 -8.43 -2.40
C LYS A 317 16.99 -7.01 -2.80
N GLU A 318 16.41 -6.21 -1.91
CA GLU A 318 16.17 -4.77 -2.12
C GLU A 318 17.48 -4.01 -2.27
N ALA A 319 18.47 -4.28 -1.42
CA ALA A 319 19.80 -3.69 -1.56
C ALA A 319 20.49 -4.07 -2.88
N GLN A 320 20.46 -5.36 -3.25
CA GLN A 320 20.99 -5.84 -4.54
C GLN A 320 20.26 -5.22 -5.73
N PHE A 321 18.93 -5.10 -5.64
CA PHE A 321 18.12 -4.47 -6.68
C PHE A 321 18.49 -2.99 -6.84
N GLN A 322 18.68 -2.27 -5.74
CA GLN A 322 19.04 -0.86 -5.78
C GLN A 322 20.43 -0.67 -6.41
N GLU A 323 21.42 -1.50 -6.08
CA GLU A 323 22.75 -1.46 -6.69
C GLU A 323 22.71 -1.72 -8.21
N ILE A 324 22.01 -2.77 -8.63
CA ILE A 324 21.86 -3.11 -10.06
C ILE A 324 21.10 -2.00 -10.79
N LYS A 325 20.07 -1.43 -10.16
CA LYS A 325 19.28 -0.33 -10.71
C LYS A 325 20.13 0.93 -10.87
N ASP A 326 20.97 1.26 -9.90
CA ASP A 326 21.88 2.40 -9.99
C ASP A 326 22.92 2.19 -11.09
N GLU A 327 23.44 0.97 -11.25
CA GLU A 327 24.33 0.62 -12.36
C GLU A 327 23.61 0.75 -13.72
N LEU A 328 22.37 0.27 -13.81
CA LEU A 328 21.53 0.41 -15.00
C LEU A 328 21.32 1.88 -15.36
N TYR A 329 20.90 2.73 -14.42
CA TYR A 329 20.69 4.15 -14.68
C TYR A 329 21.99 4.90 -15.00
N ARG A 330 23.12 4.48 -14.42
CA ARG A 330 24.45 4.99 -14.79
C ARG A 330 24.79 4.69 -16.25
N LYS A 331 24.49 3.48 -16.73
CA LYS A 331 24.68 3.09 -18.15
C LYS A 331 23.68 3.79 -19.07
N LEU A 332 22.40 3.87 -18.67
CA LEU A 332 21.38 4.57 -19.46
C LEU A 332 21.69 6.07 -19.59
N GLY A 333 22.31 6.68 -18.58
CA GLY A 333 22.75 8.08 -18.63
C GLY A 333 23.76 8.41 -19.74
N THR A 334 24.41 7.40 -20.34
CA THR A 334 25.31 7.60 -21.49
C THR A 334 24.60 7.47 -22.84
N VAL A 335 23.35 7.04 -22.87
CA VAL A 335 22.57 6.87 -24.10
C VAL A 335 21.87 8.17 -24.44
N GLY A 336 22.13 8.70 -25.64
CA GLY A 336 21.48 9.89 -26.16
C GLY A 336 20.04 9.65 -26.60
N ASN A 337 19.32 10.73 -26.87
CA ASN A 337 17.97 10.73 -27.41
C ASN A 337 17.96 10.14 -28.83
N LEU A 338 16.79 9.71 -29.27
CA LEU A 338 16.61 9.29 -30.66
C LEU A 338 16.65 10.51 -31.57
N VAL A 339 17.56 10.48 -32.53
CA VAL A 339 17.80 11.57 -33.47
C VAL A 339 16.67 11.63 -34.49
N HIS A 340 16.14 12.83 -34.75
CA HIS A 340 15.10 13.05 -35.75
C HIS A 340 15.62 12.75 -37.16
N ALA A 341 14.78 12.17 -38.02
CA ALA A 341 15.20 11.71 -39.36
C ALA A 341 15.73 12.83 -40.27
N SER A 342 15.39 14.09 -40.00
CA SER A 342 15.87 15.24 -40.77
C SER A 342 17.26 15.74 -40.36
N VAL A 343 17.88 15.18 -39.31
CA VAL A 343 19.18 15.64 -38.83
C VAL A 343 20.29 15.19 -39.79
N PRO A 344 21.19 16.09 -40.23
CA PRO A 344 22.32 15.72 -41.06
C PRO A 344 23.24 14.71 -40.36
N ILE A 345 23.62 13.64 -41.05
CA ILE A 345 24.45 12.58 -40.47
C ILE A 345 25.93 12.90 -40.72
N SER A 346 26.64 13.31 -39.68
CA SER A 346 28.09 13.56 -39.70
C SER A 346 28.64 13.60 -38.27
N ASN A 347 29.93 13.31 -38.11
CA ASN A 347 30.69 13.47 -36.86
C ASN A 347 31.53 14.76 -36.83
N ASP A 348 31.48 15.54 -37.91
CA ASP A 348 32.21 16.80 -38.06
C ASP A 348 31.21 17.96 -38.13
N GLU A 349 31.32 18.90 -37.19
CA GLU A 349 30.51 20.13 -37.10
C GLU A 349 30.70 21.05 -38.32
N ALA A 350 31.82 20.94 -39.04
CA ALA A 350 32.01 21.66 -40.30
C ALA A 350 30.96 21.27 -41.38
N ASN A 351 30.31 20.11 -41.22
CA ASN A 351 29.24 19.63 -42.10
C ASN A 351 27.83 20.03 -41.61
N ASN A 352 27.71 20.94 -40.64
CA ASN A 352 26.42 21.53 -40.29
C ASN A 352 25.75 22.13 -41.53
N ALA A 353 24.47 21.82 -41.74
CA ALA A 353 23.76 22.26 -42.93
C ALA A 353 23.18 23.66 -42.70
N VAL A 354 23.56 24.63 -43.54
CA VAL A 354 22.94 25.97 -43.51
C VAL A 354 21.50 25.87 -43.99
N ILE A 355 20.56 26.30 -43.15
CA ILE A 355 19.11 26.23 -43.41
C ILE A 355 18.56 27.58 -43.85
N ARG A 356 18.98 28.65 -43.17
CA ARG A 356 18.56 30.04 -43.45
C ARG A 356 19.76 30.98 -43.28
N CYS A 357 19.75 32.09 -44.01
CA CYS A 357 20.70 33.20 -43.85
C CYS A 357 19.93 34.51 -43.89
N TRP A 358 20.40 35.51 -43.15
CA TRP A 358 19.79 36.84 -43.13
C TRP A 358 20.85 37.93 -42.92
N GLY A 359 20.59 39.12 -43.48
CA GLY A 359 21.40 40.32 -43.31
C GLY A 359 22.62 40.41 -44.24
N GLU A 360 23.15 41.63 -44.40
CA GLU A 360 24.34 41.90 -45.20
C GLU A 360 25.61 41.90 -44.34
N LYS A 361 26.59 41.08 -44.70
CA LYS A 361 27.86 40.96 -43.96
C LYS A 361 28.74 42.20 -44.18
N ARG A 362 29.19 42.82 -43.09
CA ARG A 362 30.30 43.77 -43.12
C ARG A 362 31.61 43.05 -43.44
N MET A 363 32.35 43.55 -44.43
CA MET A 363 33.53 42.88 -45.01
C MET A 363 34.73 43.80 -45.19
N GLU A 364 34.60 45.08 -44.86
CA GLU A 364 35.68 46.06 -44.94
C GLU A 364 36.91 45.64 -44.11
N PRO A 365 38.13 45.99 -44.57
CA PRO A 365 39.36 45.64 -43.87
C PRO A 365 39.52 46.46 -42.58
N ASN A 366 40.38 45.97 -41.67
CA ASN A 366 40.82 46.68 -40.45
C ASN A 366 39.72 46.99 -39.42
N LEU A 367 38.62 46.22 -39.40
CA LEU A 367 37.65 46.29 -38.31
C LEU A 367 38.25 45.74 -37.01
N ARG A 368 38.01 46.46 -35.91
CA ARG A 368 38.45 46.07 -34.57
C ARG A 368 37.58 44.93 -34.06
N ASN A 369 38.19 43.99 -33.35
CA ASN A 369 37.44 42.93 -32.69
C ASN A 369 36.80 43.45 -31.39
N HIS A 370 35.82 42.71 -30.88
CA HIS A 370 35.10 43.09 -29.66
C HIS A 370 35.99 43.28 -28.42
N VAL A 371 37.15 42.62 -28.33
CA VAL A 371 38.06 42.78 -27.17
C VAL A 371 38.67 44.16 -27.17
N GLU A 372 39.19 44.62 -28.31
CA GLU A 372 39.73 45.97 -28.48
C GLU A 372 38.63 47.02 -28.29
N LEU A 373 37.45 46.80 -28.87
CA LEU A 373 36.31 47.72 -28.73
C LEU A 373 35.84 47.85 -27.28
N MET A 374 35.87 46.78 -26.49
CA MET A 374 35.54 46.84 -25.06
C MET A 374 36.55 47.67 -24.27
N GLU A 375 37.83 47.58 -24.60
CA GLU A 375 38.88 48.36 -23.94
C GLU A 375 38.75 49.85 -24.28
N LEU A 376 38.51 50.18 -25.55
CA LEU A 376 38.31 51.56 -26.01
C LEU A 376 37.04 52.16 -25.37
N THR A 377 35.90 51.49 -25.50
CA THR A 377 34.63 52.03 -24.95
C THR A 377 34.56 52.02 -23.41
N GLY A 378 35.48 51.34 -22.73
CA GLY A 378 35.52 51.25 -21.28
C GLY A 378 34.39 50.43 -20.64
N ILE A 379 33.62 49.68 -21.44
CA ILE A 379 32.42 48.95 -20.96
C ILE A 379 32.76 47.65 -20.20
N ALA A 380 33.99 47.14 -20.33
CA ALA A 380 34.45 45.95 -19.62
C ALA A 380 35.94 46.02 -19.25
N ASP A 381 36.27 45.74 -17.97
CA ASP A 381 37.65 45.64 -17.48
C ASP A 381 38.01 44.17 -17.19
N THR A 382 38.61 43.50 -18.18
CA THR A 382 39.03 42.10 -18.05
C THR A 382 40.30 41.93 -17.20
N ARG A 383 41.00 43.01 -16.83
CA ARG A 383 42.22 42.97 -16.00
C ARG A 383 41.87 42.88 -14.51
N LYS A 384 40.87 43.64 -14.03
CA LYS A 384 40.38 43.55 -12.64
C LYS A 384 39.63 42.25 -12.34
N GLY A 385 38.96 41.65 -13.33
CA GLY A 385 38.25 40.37 -13.15
C GLY A 385 39.19 39.19 -12.83
N ARG A 386 40.43 39.19 -13.33
CA ARG A 386 41.40 38.10 -13.12
C ARG A 386 41.95 38.00 -11.69
N THR A 387 41.92 39.07 -10.90
CA THR A 387 42.52 39.08 -9.56
C THR A 387 41.61 38.51 -8.46
N TYR A 388 40.34 38.22 -8.76
CA TYR A 388 39.34 37.80 -7.77
C TYR A 388 38.96 36.30 -7.85
N ASP A 389 39.45 35.54 -8.84
CA ASP A 389 39.01 34.16 -9.09
C ASP A 389 40.10 33.13 -8.67
N PRO A 390 39.86 32.25 -7.67
CA PRO A 390 40.82 31.23 -7.24
C PRO A 390 40.87 30.01 -8.20
N PRO A 391 41.97 29.24 -8.24
CA PRO A 391 42.13 28.12 -9.17
C PRO A 391 41.22 26.92 -8.82
N PRO A 392 40.85 26.07 -9.81
CA PRO A 392 39.84 25.05 -9.63
C PRO A 392 40.35 23.81 -8.86
N PRO A 393 39.53 23.18 -7.99
CA PRO A 393 39.77 21.84 -7.50
C PRO A 393 39.55 20.78 -8.60
N SER A 394 40.32 19.70 -8.51
CA SER A 394 40.40 18.62 -9.48
C SER A 394 39.12 17.75 -9.58
N ARG A 395 38.80 17.40 -10.84
CA ARG A 395 37.98 16.29 -11.38
C ARG A 395 36.80 15.72 -10.57
N LEU A 396 35.62 15.75 -11.20
CA LEU A 396 34.67 14.62 -11.26
C LEU A 396 33.74 14.78 -12.48
N ARG A 397 33.59 13.71 -13.28
CA ARG A 397 32.77 13.63 -14.51
C ARG A 397 31.35 13.20 -14.17
N ASN A 398 30.36 14.01 -14.59
CA ASN A 398 29.01 13.61 -14.97
C ASN A 398 28.42 14.77 -15.80
N HIS A 399 27.96 14.52 -17.03
CA HIS A 399 27.63 15.54 -18.04
C HIS A 399 26.50 16.52 -17.67
N TRP A 400 25.77 16.28 -16.56
CA TRP A 400 24.69 17.15 -16.08
C TRP A 400 25.14 18.22 -15.08
N PHE A 401 26.34 18.09 -14.50
CA PHE A 401 26.89 18.99 -13.48
C PHE A 401 28.10 19.75 -14.01
N LEU A 402 27.87 20.58 -15.03
CA LEU A 402 28.90 21.47 -15.62
C LEU A 402 29.11 22.75 -14.80
N SER A 403 28.40 22.92 -13.69
CA SER A 403 28.41 24.09 -12.83
C SER A 403 29.18 23.87 -11.53
N GLY A 404 29.55 24.97 -10.87
CA GLY A 404 30.24 24.96 -9.57
C GLY A 404 29.40 24.29 -8.49
N LYS A 405 30.01 23.36 -7.73
CA LYS A 405 29.40 22.78 -6.53
C LYS A 405 29.44 23.83 -5.42
N VAL A 406 28.31 24.04 -4.75
CA VAL A 406 28.19 24.95 -3.61
C VAL A 406 28.02 24.09 -2.36
N THR A 407 28.94 24.24 -1.41
CA THR A 407 28.91 23.55 -0.11
C THR A 407 28.50 24.52 0.98
N GLY A 408 27.54 24.15 1.83
CA GLY A 408 27.03 24.93 2.95
C GLY A 408 26.17 24.05 3.87
N GLU A 409 25.40 24.63 4.81
CA GLU A 409 24.43 23.86 5.60
C GLU A 409 23.28 23.35 4.72
N GLY A 410 23.07 22.03 4.70
CA GLY A 410 22.04 21.33 3.93
C GLY A 410 22.60 20.41 2.83
N ASP A 411 21.72 19.97 1.93
CA ASP A 411 22.07 19.09 0.81
C ASP A 411 23.03 19.75 -0.19
N GLU A 412 23.79 18.93 -0.92
CA GLU A 412 24.69 19.40 -1.98
C GLU A 412 23.93 20.18 -3.06
N LYS A 413 24.38 21.39 -3.37
CA LYS A 413 23.78 22.25 -4.41
C LYS A 413 24.78 22.55 -5.51
N TYR A 414 24.25 22.92 -6.67
CA TYR A 414 25.01 23.27 -7.85
C TYR A 414 24.46 24.58 -8.41
N LEU A 415 25.34 25.48 -8.87
CA LEU A 415 24.92 26.66 -9.62
C LEU A 415 24.22 26.22 -10.92
N ILE A 416 23.33 27.03 -11.49
CA ILE A 416 22.68 26.67 -12.76
C ILE A 416 23.58 27.05 -13.93
N ALA A 417 23.73 26.17 -14.91
CA ALA A 417 24.44 26.46 -16.16
C ALA A 417 23.55 27.16 -17.20
N THR A 418 22.24 27.16 -16.94
CA THR A 418 21.17 27.81 -17.70
C THR A 418 19.85 27.70 -16.93
N SER A 419 18.96 28.68 -17.10
CA SER A 419 17.56 28.65 -16.61
C SER A 419 16.73 27.46 -17.11
N GLU A 420 17.15 26.78 -18.20
CA GLU A 420 16.57 25.49 -18.61
C GLU A 420 16.55 24.48 -17.46
N GLN A 421 17.62 24.35 -16.68
CA GLN A 421 17.75 23.35 -15.61
C GLN A 421 16.67 23.48 -14.52
N PRO A 422 16.48 24.66 -13.89
CA PRO A 422 15.40 24.85 -12.93
C PRO A 422 14.01 24.80 -13.59
N LEU A 423 13.83 25.29 -14.82
CA LEU A 423 12.54 25.23 -15.52
C LEU A 423 12.11 23.79 -15.83
N CYS A 424 13.03 22.92 -16.26
CA CYS A 424 12.78 21.48 -16.38
C CYS A 424 12.34 20.88 -15.03
N SER A 425 13.07 21.19 -13.96
CA SER A 425 12.86 20.59 -12.64
C SER A 425 11.62 21.13 -11.92
N TYR A 426 11.13 22.31 -12.31
CA TYR A 426 9.95 22.95 -11.72
C TYR A 426 8.70 22.06 -11.79
N HIS A 427 8.56 21.28 -12.86
CA HIS A 427 7.42 20.38 -13.08
C HIS A 427 7.70 18.92 -12.68
N GLN A 428 8.76 18.66 -11.90
CA GLN A 428 9.18 17.30 -11.58
C GLN A 428 8.04 16.49 -10.91
N GLY A 429 7.73 15.33 -11.49
CA GLY A 429 6.72 14.40 -10.99
C GLY A 429 5.27 14.76 -11.34
N GLU A 430 5.04 15.92 -11.98
CA GLU A 430 3.70 16.40 -12.31
C GLU A 430 3.01 15.57 -13.41
N TRP A 431 1.69 15.69 -13.45
CA TRP A 431 0.85 15.28 -14.56
C TRP A 431 0.24 16.54 -15.16
N ILE A 432 0.67 16.89 -16.37
CA ILE A 432 0.23 18.11 -17.05
C ILE A 432 -1.06 17.83 -17.80
N ASN A 433 -2.09 18.64 -17.51
CA ASN A 433 -3.37 18.56 -18.19
C ASN A 433 -3.20 19.01 -19.65
N PRO A 434 -3.67 18.24 -20.65
CA PRO A 434 -3.57 18.62 -22.05
C PRO A 434 -4.10 20.02 -22.37
N LYS A 435 -5.11 20.50 -21.63
CA LYS A 435 -5.69 21.85 -21.81
C LYS A 435 -4.76 23.00 -21.42
N GLN A 436 -3.67 22.72 -20.69
CA GLN A 436 -2.68 23.72 -20.28
C GLN A 436 -1.53 23.84 -21.27
N LEU A 437 -1.43 22.93 -22.24
CA LEU A 437 -0.35 22.90 -23.21
C LEU A 437 -0.69 23.78 -24.44
N PRO A 438 0.32 24.43 -25.06
CA PRO A 438 1.72 24.45 -24.64
C PRO A 438 1.97 25.40 -23.44
N LEU A 439 2.81 24.98 -22.50
CA LEU A 439 3.35 25.88 -21.47
C LEU A 439 4.60 26.56 -22.01
N ARG A 440 4.69 27.88 -21.83
CA ARG A 440 5.75 28.72 -22.39
C ARG A 440 6.36 29.57 -21.28
N TYR A 441 7.69 29.54 -21.19
CA TYR A 441 8.46 30.26 -20.18
C TYR A 441 9.57 31.09 -20.84
N ALA A 442 9.79 32.29 -20.30
CA ALA A 442 10.95 33.13 -20.60
C ALA A 442 11.83 33.22 -19.34
N GLY A 443 12.94 32.49 -19.31
CA GLY A 443 13.83 32.41 -18.16
C GLY A 443 15.01 33.36 -18.29
N TYR A 444 15.09 34.40 -17.45
CA TYR A 444 16.27 35.26 -17.31
C TYR A 444 17.10 34.83 -16.10
N SER A 445 18.39 34.56 -16.30
CA SER A 445 19.28 34.16 -15.19
C SER A 445 20.77 34.32 -15.50
N SER A 446 21.55 34.55 -14.45
CA SER A 446 23.00 34.30 -14.46
C SER A 446 23.29 32.82 -14.63
N CYS A 447 24.14 32.50 -15.60
CA CYS A 447 24.52 31.15 -15.99
C CYS A 447 25.98 30.88 -15.61
N PHE A 448 26.26 29.75 -14.96
CA PHE A 448 27.57 29.40 -14.43
C PHE A 448 28.13 28.13 -15.08
N ARG A 449 29.26 28.23 -15.79
CA ARG A 449 29.91 27.11 -16.49
C ARG A 449 31.40 26.99 -16.13
N LYS A 450 31.84 25.77 -15.83
CA LYS A 450 33.26 25.46 -15.56
C LYS A 450 34.16 25.59 -16.81
N GLU A 451 33.59 25.57 -18.01
CA GLU A 451 34.31 25.58 -19.29
C GLU A 451 35.41 24.50 -19.40
N ALA A 452 35.20 23.35 -18.74
CA ALA A 452 36.15 22.25 -18.71
C ALA A 452 36.30 21.64 -20.12
N GLY A 453 37.53 21.64 -20.65
CA GLY A 453 37.84 21.15 -22.01
C GLY A 453 38.05 22.24 -23.06
N SER A 454 37.81 23.51 -22.70
CA SER A 454 38.00 24.68 -23.60
C SER A 454 39.36 25.36 -23.44
N HIS A 455 40.39 24.67 -22.91
CA HIS A 455 41.67 25.30 -22.59
C HIS A 455 42.31 25.96 -23.82
N GLY A 456 42.49 27.28 -23.76
CA GLY A 456 43.10 28.07 -24.85
C GLY A 456 42.14 28.52 -25.96
N LYS A 457 40.85 28.16 -25.91
CA LYS A 457 39.83 28.62 -26.89
C LYS A 457 39.06 29.83 -26.36
N ASP A 458 38.95 30.89 -27.18
CA ASP A 458 38.17 32.10 -26.90
C ASP A 458 38.48 32.75 -25.53
N THR A 459 39.74 32.75 -25.10
CA THR A 459 40.17 33.17 -23.74
C THR A 459 40.23 34.68 -23.52
N LEU A 460 39.93 35.49 -24.54
CA LEU A 460 39.98 36.95 -24.53
C LEU A 460 38.57 37.54 -24.64
N GLY A 461 38.35 38.67 -23.95
CA GLY A 461 37.04 39.34 -23.89
C GLY A 461 36.03 38.59 -23.02
N ILE A 462 34.74 38.79 -23.31
CA ILE A 462 33.60 38.19 -22.58
C ILE A 462 32.83 37.13 -23.38
N PHE A 463 33.35 36.72 -24.55
CA PHE A 463 32.62 35.80 -25.43
C PHE A 463 32.46 34.38 -24.82
N ARG A 464 33.44 33.94 -24.02
CA ARG A 464 33.42 32.68 -23.28
C ARG A 464 33.94 32.92 -21.87
N VAL A 465 33.01 32.97 -20.92
CA VAL A 465 33.27 33.32 -19.51
C VAL A 465 32.57 32.33 -18.57
N HIS A 466 33.00 32.29 -17.31
CA HIS A 466 32.43 31.40 -16.30
C HIS A 466 31.02 31.80 -15.86
N GLN A 467 30.73 33.09 -15.87
CA GLN A 467 29.42 33.66 -15.55
C GLN A 467 28.96 34.54 -16.71
N PHE A 468 27.72 34.35 -17.18
CA PHE A 468 27.12 35.15 -18.23
C PHE A 468 25.60 35.21 -18.07
N GLU A 469 24.96 36.24 -18.59
CA GLU A 469 23.51 36.41 -18.56
C GLU A 469 22.85 35.79 -19.80
N LYS A 470 21.70 35.13 -19.59
CA LYS A 470 20.94 34.53 -20.69
C LYS A 470 19.44 34.70 -20.49
N VAL A 471 18.74 35.05 -21.58
CA VAL A 471 17.29 34.89 -21.70
C VAL A 471 17.01 33.61 -22.48
N GLU A 472 16.27 32.71 -21.85
CA GLU A 472 15.93 31.38 -22.36
C GLU A 472 14.45 31.30 -22.70
N GLN A 473 14.13 30.74 -23.85
CA GLN A 473 12.80 30.23 -24.17
C GLN A 473 12.74 28.77 -23.72
N PHE A 474 11.74 28.40 -22.93
CA PHE A 474 11.50 27.01 -22.53
C PHE A 474 10.03 26.65 -22.73
N CYS A 475 9.77 25.56 -23.44
CA CYS A 475 8.41 25.15 -23.78
C CYS A 475 8.15 23.70 -23.40
N ILE A 476 6.94 23.43 -22.93
CA ILE A 476 6.40 22.09 -22.71
C ILE A 476 5.19 21.92 -23.63
N THR A 477 5.19 20.87 -24.44
CA THR A 477 4.19 20.63 -25.50
C THR A 477 3.54 19.25 -25.37
N SER A 478 2.46 19.02 -26.12
CA SER A 478 1.93 17.66 -26.26
C SER A 478 2.96 16.77 -26.95
N PRO A 479 3.08 15.49 -26.56
CA PRO A 479 3.86 14.52 -27.33
C PRO A 479 3.14 14.05 -28.60
N ASN A 480 1.88 14.42 -28.78
CA ASN A 480 1.05 13.91 -29.88
C ASN A 480 1.16 14.81 -31.12
N GLY A 481 0.99 14.19 -32.29
CA GLY A 481 1.06 14.90 -33.57
C GLY A 481 2.45 15.51 -33.81
N ASN A 482 2.47 16.72 -34.34
CA ASN A 482 3.69 17.44 -34.70
C ASN A 482 3.97 18.65 -33.79
N GLU A 483 3.24 18.79 -32.67
CA GLU A 483 3.22 20.02 -31.86
C GLU A 483 4.61 20.43 -31.35
N SER A 484 5.43 19.48 -30.90
CA SER A 484 6.79 19.82 -30.44
C SER A 484 7.70 20.27 -31.59
N TRP A 485 7.52 19.73 -32.80
CA TRP A 485 8.32 20.12 -33.95
C TRP A 485 7.88 21.48 -34.50
N GLU A 486 6.59 21.79 -34.49
CA GLU A 486 6.07 23.11 -34.80
C GLU A 486 6.57 24.16 -33.81
N MET A 487 6.55 23.84 -32.51
CA MET A 487 7.15 24.69 -31.47
C MET A 487 8.65 24.87 -31.66
N HIS A 488 9.38 23.85 -32.13
CA HIS A 488 10.82 23.97 -32.41
C HIS A 488 11.11 25.01 -33.50
N GLU A 489 10.33 25.00 -34.58
CA GLU A 489 10.43 26.00 -35.66
C GLU A 489 9.99 27.40 -35.19
N GLU A 490 8.97 27.49 -34.33
CA GLU A 490 8.53 28.76 -33.73
C GLU A 490 9.63 29.36 -32.84
N MET A 491 10.23 28.56 -31.95
CA MET A 491 11.25 29.04 -30.99
C MET A 491 12.52 29.54 -31.69
N ILE A 492 12.98 28.87 -32.76
CA ILE A 492 14.12 29.37 -33.54
C ILE A 492 13.75 30.63 -34.33
N THR A 493 12.51 30.73 -34.83
CA THR A 493 12.03 31.93 -35.54
C THR A 493 11.95 33.13 -34.58
N ASN A 494 11.51 32.95 -33.33
CA ASN A 494 11.58 34.02 -32.32
C ASN A 494 13.02 34.53 -32.09
N SER A 495 13.99 33.62 -32.07
CA SER A 495 15.41 34.00 -31.95
C SER A 495 15.90 34.72 -33.22
N GLU A 496 15.50 34.25 -34.40
CA GLU A 496 15.76 34.90 -35.68
C GLU A 496 15.22 36.33 -35.69
N ASP A 497 13.94 36.53 -35.37
CA ASP A 497 13.28 37.84 -35.30
C ASP A 497 14.00 38.79 -34.34
N PHE A 498 14.44 38.30 -33.18
CA PHE A 498 15.24 39.07 -32.24
C PHE A 498 16.55 39.60 -32.86
N TYR A 499 17.29 38.77 -33.60
CA TYR A 499 18.52 39.21 -34.27
C TYR A 499 18.26 40.07 -35.51
N GLN A 500 17.10 39.91 -36.17
CA GLN A 500 16.67 40.79 -37.26
C GLN A 500 16.37 42.21 -36.75
N GLU A 501 15.71 42.35 -35.60
CA GLU A 501 15.47 43.64 -34.93
C GLU A 501 16.78 44.33 -34.52
N LEU A 502 17.76 43.54 -34.07
CA LEU A 502 19.13 44.01 -33.81
C LEU A 502 19.95 44.28 -35.09
N LYS A 503 19.39 44.02 -36.28
CA LYS A 503 20.04 44.11 -37.59
C LYS A 503 21.42 43.44 -37.64
N ILE A 504 21.57 42.30 -36.97
CA ILE A 504 22.79 41.49 -36.98
C ILE A 504 22.68 40.43 -38.08
N PRO A 505 23.61 40.36 -39.05
CA PRO A 505 23.64 39.29 -40.03
C PRO A 505 23.91 37.94 -39.36
N TYR A 506 23.19 36.90 -39.76
CA TYR A 506 23.35 35.56 -39.19
C TYR A 506 23.12 34.45 -40.23
N GLN A 507 23.47 33.24 -39.81
CA GLN A 507 23.02 32.01 -40.45
C GLN A 507 22.43 31.07 -39.39
N THR A 508 21.38 30.34 -39.77
CA THR A 508 20.79 29.27 -38.96
C THR A 508 21.22 27.94 -39.54
N VAL A 509 21.86 27.10 -38.73
CA VAL A 509 22.44 25.83 -39.15
C VAL A 509 21.80 24.65 -38.43
N ALA A 510 21.55 23.56 -39.16
CA ALA A 510 21.18 22.27 -38.60
C ALA A 510 22.42 21.53 -38.10
N VAL A 511 22.43 21.24 -36.81
CA VAL A 511 23.56 20.56 -36.17
C VAL A 511 23.57 19.09 -36.57
N VAL A 512 24.74 18.59 -36.94
CA VAL A 512 24.93 17.19 -37.34
C VAL A 512 24.75 16.22 -36.17
N SER A 513 24.39 14.97 -36.47
CA SER A 513 24.09 13.95 -35.46
C SER A 513 25.21 13.73 -34.43
N GLY A 514 26.47 13.78 -34.84
CA GLY A 514 27.62 13.55 -33.95
C GLY A 514 27.95 14.71 -33.02
N ALA A 515 27.37 15.89 -33.27
CA ALA A 515 27.54 17.10 -32.45
C ALA A 515 26.33 17.37 -31.55
N LEU A 516 25.25 16.58 -31.65
CA LEU A 516 24.12 16.67 -30.73
C LEU A 516 24.53 16.24 -29.32
N ASN A 517 24.10 17.01 -28.32
CA ASN A 517 24.16 16.57 -26.94
C ASN A 517 23.11 15.48 -26.69
N ASN A 518 23.32 14.66 -25.66
CA ASN A 518 22.46 13.51 -25.36
C ASN A 518 20.95 13.83 -25.26
N ALA A 519 20.55 15.05 -24.90
CA ALA A 519 19.12 15.37 -24.75
C ALA A 519 18.43 15.74 -26.08
N ALA A 520 19.15 16.32 -27.04
CA ALA A 520 18.54 16.85 -28.26
C ALA A 520 18.23 15.73 -29.26
N ALA A 521 16.98 15.69 -29.72
CA ALA A 521 16.58 14.89 -30.89
C ALA A 521 16.87 15.63 -32.20
N LYS A 522 16.78 16.96 -32.19
CA LYS A 522 17.10 17.88 -33.29
C LYS A 522 17.53 19.21 -32.69
N LYS A 523 18.52 19.86 -33.30
CA LYS A 523 19.05 21.14 -32.84
C LYS A 523 19.36 22.08 -34.02
N TYR A 524 19.02 23.35 -33.82
CA TYR A 524 19.46 24.46 -34.66
C TYR A 524 20.35 25.40 -33.86
N ASP A 525 21.44 25.85 -34.48
CA ASP A 525 22.24 26.95 -33.96
C ASP A 525 22.03 28.17 -34.86
N LEU A 526 21.79 29.34 -34.27
CA LEU A 526 21.88 30.62 -34.98
C LEU A 526 23.23 31.25 -34.63
N GLU A 527 23.99 31.49 -35.68
CA GLU A 527 25.36 32.00 -35.61
C GLU A 527 25.39 33.41 -36.19
N GLY A 528 25.77 34.39 -35.36
CA GLY A 528 25.90 35.78 -35.76
C GLY A 528 27.22 36.04 -36.47
N TRP A 529 27.24 37.00 -37.40
CA TRP A 529 28.44 37.39 -38.15
C TRP A 529 29.38 38.24 -37.30
N PHE A 530 30.65 37.84 -37.19
CA PHE A 530 31.71 38.60 -36.51
C PHE A 530 32.68 39.17 -37.55
N PRO A 531 32.50 40.44 -37.99
CA PRO A 531 33.20 40.97 -39.15
C PRO A 531 34.71 41.13 -38.96
N ALA A 532 35.21 41.34 -37.73
CA ALA A 532 36.65 41.42 -37.49
C ALA A 532 37.34 40.07 -37.72
N SER A 533 36.66 38.97 -37.37
CA SER A 533 37.17 37.60 -37.55
C SER A 533 36.67 36.91 -38.83
N LYS A 534 35.80 37.57 -39.60
CA LYS A 534 35.20 37.10 -40.86
C LYS A 534 34.60 35.69 -40.77
N ARG A 535 33.91 35.41 -39.68
CA ARG A 535 33.26 34.11 -39.44
C ARG A 535 31.95 34.28 -38.68
N TYR A 536 31.07 33.32 -38.85
CA TYR A 536 29.91 33.15 -38.00
C TYR A 536 30.31 32.49 -36.67
N ARG A 537 29.64 32.88 -35.58
CA ARG A 537 29.85 32.27 -34.25
C ARG A 537 28.50 32.10 -33.55
N GLU A 538 28.32 30.97 -32.88
CA GLU A 538 27.09 30.60 -32.17
C GLU A 538 26.65 31.67 -31.16
N LEU A 539 25.45 32.19 -31.35
CA LEU A 539 24.77 33.08 -30.39
C LEU A 539 23.58 32.38 -29.72
N VAL A 540 22.92 31.48 -30.46
CA VAL A 540 21.72 30.76 -30.04
C VAL A 540 21.86 29.28 -30.33
N SER A 541 21.30 28.48 -29.42
CA SER A 541 21.10 27.04 -29.58
C SER A 541 19.64 26.74 -29.25
N CYS A 542 18.92 26.12 -30.19
CA CYS A 542 17.50 25.78 -30.10
C CYS A 542 17.29 24.28 -30.32
N SER A 543 16.81 23.56 -29.29
CA SER A 543 16.69 22.10 -29.31
C SER A 543 15.27 21.61 -29.00
N ASN A 544 14.84 20.60 -29.75
CA ASN A 544 13.73 19.75 -29.34
C ASN A 544 14.30 18.51 -28.63
N CYS A 545 13.99 18.37 -27.35
CA CYS A 545 14.45 17.26 -26.51
C CYS A 545 13.43 16.14 -26.37
N THR A 546 12.29 16.23 -27.08
CA THR A 546 11.17 15.30 -27.01
C THR A 546 10.88 14.92 -25.55
N ASP A 547 10.74 13.63 -25.23
CA ASP A 547 10.44 13.16 -23.88
C ASP A 547 11.68 12.80 -23.04
N TYR A 548 12.89 13.10 -23.52
CA TYR A 548 14.13 12.66 -22.88
C TYR A 548 14.27 13.17 -21.44
N GLN A 549 14.04 14.48 -21.25
CA GLN A 549 14.10 15.12 -19.94
C GLN A 549 12.89 14.77 -19.07
N SER A 550 11.70 14.79 -19.65
CA SER A 550 10.43 14.55 -18.95
C SER A 550 10.32 13.11 -18.44
N ARG A 551 10.89 12.12 -19.13
CA ARG A 551 10.98 10.73 -18.63
C ARG A 551 11.77 10.63 -17.34
N ARG A 552 12.95 11.25 -17.29
CA ARG A 552 13.82 11.25 -16.11
C ARG A 552 13.19 11.99 -14.93
N LEU A 553 12.55 13.11 -15.22
CA LEU A 553 11.87 13.95 -14.23
C LEU A 553 10.44 13.50 -13.92
N LYS A 554 9.96 12.45 -14.58
CA LYS A 554 8.62 11.86 -14.40
C LYS A 554 7.47 12.84 -14.66
N ILE A 555 7.61 13.69 -15.68
CA ILE A 555 6.66 14.74 -16.07
C ILE A 555 5.75 14.18 -17.15
N ARG A 556 4.50 13.92 -16.80
CA ARG A 556 3.60 13.07 -17.59
C ARG A 556 2.53 13.89 -18.29
N TYR A 557 2.07 13.35 -19.42
CA TYR A 557 0.96 13.91 -20.18
C TYR A 557 -0.35 13.20 -19.78
N GLY A 558 -1.40 13.97 -19.47
CA GLY A 558 -2.76 13.45 -19.26
C GLY A 558 -3.30 13.60 -17.84
N LEU A 559 -4.51 13.05 -17.61
CA LEU A 559 -5.26 13.20 -16.34
C LEU A 559 -5.27 11.93 -15.47
N ASN A 560 -4.96 10.77 -16.03
CA ASN A 560 -5.32 9.48 -15.43
C ASN A 560 -4.10 8.73 -14.88
N LYS A 561 -4.06 8.52 -13.56
CA LYS A 561 -2.91 7.92 -12.84
C LYS A 561 -2.89 6.39 -12.87
N ASN A 562 -3.93 5.74 -13.38
CA ASN A 562 -4.24 4.33 -13.11
C ASN A 562 -3.80 3.34 -14.19
N ASP A 563 -3.23 3.77 -15.31
CA ASP A 563 -2.74 2.88 -16.36
C ASP A 563 -1.22 3.02 -16.52
N GLU A 564 -0.47 2.08 -15.95
CA GLU A 564 1.00 2.08 -16.03
C GLU A 564 1.54 1.71 -17.41
N GLN A 565 0.76 1.01 -18.24
CA GLN A 565 1.22 0.53 -19.55
C GLN A 565 1.11 1.59 -20.66
N ALA A 566 0.41 2.71 -20.43
CA ALA A 566 0.18 3.79 -21.40
C ALA A 566 0.71 5.16 -20.95
N LYS A 567 1.71 5.22 -20.07
CA LYS A 567 2.27 6.50 -19.59
C LYS A 567 2.99 7.25 -20.72
N GLN A 568 2.33 8.30 -21.24
CA GLN A 568 2.94 9.29 -22.11
C GLN A 568 3.61 10.40 -21.29
N TYR A 569 4.68 10.96 -21.87
CA TYR A 569 5.47 12.03 -21.27
C TYR A 569 5.40 13.24 -22.18
N VAL A 570 5.34 14.44 -21.61
CA VAL A 570 5.33 15.68 -22.39
C VAL A 570 6.63 15.86 -23.16
N HIS A 571 6.59 16.62 -24.26
CA HIS A 571 7.80 17.02 -24.96
C HIS A 571 8.34 18.34 -24.42
N MET A 572 9.66 18.43 -24.26
CA MET A 572 10.36 19.61 -23.72
C MET A 572 11.31 20.21 -24.75
N LEU A 573 11.32 21.53 -24.82
CA LEU A 573 12.12 22.29 -25.75
C LEU A 573 12.79 23.47 -25.04
N ASN A 574 14.00 23.79 -25.47
CA ASN A 574 14.76 24.94 -24.99
C ASN A 574 15.34 25.71 -26.18
N SER A 575 15.47 27.02 -26.03
CA SER A 575 16.16 27.88 -26.99
C SER A 575 16.74 29.08 -26.28
N THR A 576 18.01 29.39 -26.55
CA THR A 576 18.53 30.72 -26.22
C THR A 576 17.74 31.76 -27.03
N LEU A 577 17.13 32.76 -26.38
CA LEU A 577 16.70 33.97 -27.09
C LEU A 577 17.91 34.88 -27.30
N VAL A 578 18.63 35.14 -26.21
CA VAL A 578 19.86 35.94 -26.22
C VAL A 578 20.82 35.46 -25.13
N ALA A 579 22.06 35.15 -25.51
CA ALA A 579 23.20 35.10 -24.60
C ALA A 579 23.84 36.49 -24.61
N THR A 580 23.69 37.23 -23.53
CA THR A 580 23.89 38.69 -23.48
C THR A 580 25.31 39.08 -23.87
N GLU A 581 26.31 38.46 -23.27
CA GLU A 581 27.73 38.78 -23.45
C GLU A 581 28.20 38.48 -24.88
N ARG A 582 27.80 37.33 -25.45
CA ARG A 582 28.10 37.00 -26.85
C ARG A 582 27.44 37.98 -27.81
N THR A 583 26.22 38.39 -27.50
CA THR A 583 25.46 39.35 -28.32
C THR A 583 26.07 40.74 -28.24
N ILE A 584 26.52 41.18 -27.06
CA ILE A 584 27.30 42.42 -26.89
C ILE A 584 28.55 42.37 -27.78
N CYS A 585 29.32 41.26 -27.75
CA CYS A 585 30.48 41.12 -28.64
C CYS A 585 30.10 41.30 -30.12
N CYS A 586 28.96 40.74 -30.54
CA CYS A 586 28.49 40.82 -31.91
C CYS A 586 28.01 42.24 -32.29
N ILE A 587 27.30 42.91 -31.38
CA ILE A 587 26.87 44.31 -31.54
C ILE A 587 28.08 45.22 -31.71
N LEU A 588 29.07 45.12 -30.81
CA LEU A 588 30.27 45.96 -30.88
C LEU A 588 30.94 45.86 -32.24
N GLU A 589 31.18 44.65 -32.74
CA GLU A 589 31.85 44.48 -34.03
C GLU A 589 31.00 44.96 -35.21
N ASN A 590 29.68 44.72 -35.22
CA ASN A 590 28.81 45.10 -36.32
C ASN A 590 28.41 46.59 -36.33
N TYR A 591 28.46 47.27 -35.18
CA TYR A 591 28.05 48.67 -35.04
C TYR A 591 29.22 49.65 -34.81
N GLN A 592 30.46 49.18 -34.83
CA GLN A 592 31.63 50.05 -34.72
C GLN A 592 31.70 51.09 -35.86
N LYS A 593 32.12 52.29 -35.48
CA LYS A 593 32.48 53.45 -36.31
C LYS A 593 33.93 53.85 -36.04
N GLU A 594 34.41 54.92 -36.69
CA GLU A 594 35.78 55.40 -36.55
C GLU A 594 36.14 55.86 -35.13
N ASN A 595 35.17 56.37 -34.38
CA ASN A 595 35.35 57.01 -33.06
C ASN A 595 34.48 56.41 -31.93
N GLY A 596 33.86 55.26 -32.14
CA GLY A 596 32.97 54.63 -31.16
C GLY A 596 32.12 53.51 -31.74
N VAL A 597 31.05 53.15 -31.03
CA VAL A 597 30.06 52.14 -31.43
C VAL A 597 28.66 52.74 -31.35
N GLU A 598 27.89 52.60 -32.43
CA GLU A 598 26.49 53.02 -32.47
C GLU A 598 25.59 52.03 -31.72
N ILE A 599 24.60 52.52 -30.98
CA ILE A 599 23.63 51.65 -30.30
C ILE A 599 22.57 51.20 -31.32
N PRO A 600 22.27 49.88 -31.44
CA PRO A 600 21.17 49.40 -32.27
C PRO A 600 19.85 50.09 -31.95
N GLU A 601 19.09 50.45 -32.98
CA GLU A 601 17.81 51.17 -32.87
C GLU A 601 16.83 50.51 -31.88
N ALA A 602 16.72 49.17 -31.94
CA ALA A 602 15.88 48.37 -31.05
C ALA A 602 16.26 48.47 -29.57
N LEU A 603 17.51 48.86 -29.24
CA LEU A 603 17.99 49.01 -27.87
C LEU A 603 17.84 50.44 -27.34
N LEU A 604 17.64 51.45 -28.19
CA LEU A 604 17.55 52.86 -27.78
C LEU A 604 16.53 53.12 -26.65
N PRO A 605 15.32 52.51 -26.64
CA PRO A 605 14.37 52.71 -25.55
C PRO A 605 14.85 52.22 -24.17
N TYR A 606 15.88 51.37 -24.12
CA TYR A 606 16.41 50.73 -22.91
C TYR A 606 17.75 51.34 -22.45
N MET A 607 18.24 52.37 -23.13
CA MET A 607 19.60 52.89 -22.96
C MET A 607 19.62 54.30 -22.35
N ASP A 608 18.53 54.77 -21.75
CA ASP A 608 18.42 56.08 -21.08
C ASP A 608 18.94 57.27 -21.93
N GLY A 609 18.67 57.23 -23.24
CA GLY A 609 19.07 58.27 -24.20
C GLY A 609 20.50 58.11 -24.75
N VAL A 610 21.25 57.09 -24.34
CA VAL A 610 22.55 56.75 -24.93
C VAL A 610 22.35 56.15 -26.32
N THR A 611 22.84 56.87 -27.34
CA THR A 611 22.76 56.47 -28.77
C THR A 611 24.11 56.03 -29.34
N PHE A 612 25.21 56.35 -28.66
CA PHE A 612 26.57 56.13 -29.12
C PHE A 612 27.54 55.91 -27.95
N LEU A 613 28.46 54.96 -28.08
CA LEU A 613 29.53 54.66 -27.12
C LEU A 613 30.87 55.15 -27.68
N PRO A 614 31.43 56.28 -27.20
CA PRO A 614 32.73 56.77 -27.66
C PRO A 614 33.89 55.87 -27.21
N PHE A 615 34.99 55.91 -27.95
CA PHE A 615 36.28 55.29 -27.58
C PHE A 615 37.04 56.04 -26.49
#